data_AF-A0A7C6EI69-F1
#
_entry.id   AF-A0A7C6EI69-F1
#
_cell.length_a   1.000
_cell.length_b   1.000
_cell.length_c   1.000
_cell.angle_alpha   90.00
_cell.angle_beta   90.00
_cell.angle_gamma   90.00
#
_symmetry.space_group_name_H-M   'P 1'
#
loop_
_entity.id
_entity.type
_entity.pdbx_description
1 polymer ?
#
loop_
_entity_poly.entity_id
_entity_poly.type
_entity_poly.pdbx_seq_one_letter_code
_entity_poly.pdbx_strand_id
1 'polypeptide(L)'
;MLERILSTDKLIRITLVVFLIQILLSAQSLFAVIEQNYVSSIPVENGFVLSANGKSVSIYASSNDYSGVLRVLKHLQRDIGSVTGSEPRLLINISPKDENEILIVGTIGKSSIVERLIKNKKIDVSEIKGKWESYLVQVVDKPFQGANRALVIAGSDKRGTIYGIYDLSEKIGVSPWYWWADVPVKKQSRLYIKPIRYIEGEPKVKYRGIFINDEAPALTGFVKEKFGDYNSKFYEHVFELILRLKGNYLWPAMWDNSFYTDDTLNGRLADEYGIVMGTSHHEPMMRAWKEWSRAGNPPGSWNYNKNADKIRKFWEEGIRRTRDYEKIVTLAMRGDGDEPMSESANIALLQKI
;
A
#
# COMPACT_ATOMS: atom_id res chain seq x y z
N MET A 1 7.72 -3.26 -65.39
CA MET A 1 7.45 -3.04 -63.95
C MET A 1 8.65 -3.59 -63.20
N LEU A 2 9.73 -2.80 -63.11
CA LEU A 2 11.06 -3.28 -62.72
C LEU A 2 11.30 -3.08 -61.21
N GLU A 3 11.52 -4.19 -60.52
CA GLU A 3 11.99 -4.26 -59.14
C GLU A 3 13.39 -3.63 -59.02
N ARG A 4 13.50 -2.54 -58.25
CA ARG A 4 14.80 -2.04 -57.80
C ARG A 4 15.25 -2.87 -56.59
N ILE A 5 16.01 -3.93 -56.86
CA ILE A 5 16.73 -4.68 -55.84
C ILE A 5 17.75 -3.74 -55.20
N LEU A 6 17.60 -3.48 -53.90
CA LEU A 6 18.59 -2.76 -53.11
C LEU A 6 19.90 -3.56 -53.13
N SER A 7 21.04 -2.90 -53.38
CA SER A 7 22.33 -3.58 -53.28
C SER A 7 22.54 -4.12 -51.86
N THR A 8 23.27 -5.22 -51.75
CA THR A 8 23.54 -5.93 -50.49
C THR A 8 24.10 -4.99 -49.43
N ASP A 9 24.99 -4.07 -49.81
CA ASP A 9 25.55 -3.04 -48.92
C ASP A 9 24.52 -2.07 -48.36
N LYS A 10 23.52 -1.70 -49.18
CA LYS A 10 22.46 -0.77 -48.76
C LYS A 10 21.50 -1.47 -47.80
N LEU A 11 21.24 -2.76 -48.02
CA LEU A 11 20.45 -3.59 -47.11
C LEU A 11 21.17 -3.76 -45.75
N ILE A 12 22.47 -4.05 -45.76
CA ILE A 12 23.29 -4.17 -44.54
C ILE A 12 23.29 -2.86 -43.74
N ARG A 13 23.46 -1.71 -44.40
CA ARG A 13 23.42 -0.39 -43.73
C ARG A 13 22.06 -0.09 -43.12
N ILE A 14 20.97 -0.41 -43.82
CA ILE A 14 19.61 -0.22 -43.28
C ILE A 14 19.39 -1.12 -42.07
N THR A 15 19.78 -2.40 -42.13
CA THR A 15 19.65 -3.33 -41.00
C THR A 15 20.47 -2.87 -39.79
N LEU A 16 21.70 -2.39 -40.00
CA LEU A 16 22.53 -1.87 -38.91
C LEU A 16 21.91 -0.62 -38.26
N VAL A 17 21.34 0.29 -39.04
CA VAL A 17 20.66 1.49 -38.52
C VAL A 17 19.41 1.10 -37.73
N VAL A 18 18.60 0.17 -38.23
CA VAL A 18 17.41 -0.33 -37.52
C VAL A 18 17.80 -1.02 -36.21
N PHE A 19 18.88 -1.81 -36.20
CA PHE A 19 19.39 -2.48 -35.01
C PHE A 19 19.93 -1.48 -33.97
N LEU A 20 20.66 -0.45 -34.40
CA LEU A 20 21.12 0.65 -33.54
C LEU A 20 19.96 1.44 -32.94
N ILE A 21 18.91 1.71 -33.73
CA ILE A 21 17.69 2.37 -33.25
C ILE A 21 16.97 1.50 -32.22
N GLN A 22 16.88 0.18 -32.43
CA GLN A 22 16.31 -0.75 -31.44
C GLN A 22 17.13 -0.80 -30.14
N ILE A 23 18.46 -0.77 -30.21
CA ILE A 23 19.33 -0.69 -29.02
C ILE A 23 19.13 0.64 -28.28
N LEU A 24 19.03 1.76 -29.00
CA LEU A 24 18.78 3.07 -28.41
C LEU A 24 17.39 3.16 -27.76
N LEU A 25 16.36 2.60 -28.39
CA LEU A 25 15.00 2.57 -27.85
C LEU A 25 14.89 1.63 -26.63
N SER A 26 15.62 0.52 -26.62
CA SER A 26 15.67 -0.39 -25.45
C SER A 26 16.52 0.14 -24.29
N ALA A 27 17.54 0.96 -24.58
CA ALA A 27 18.28 1.66 -23.55
C ALA A 27 17.43 2.74 -22.86
N GLN A 28 16.60 3.48 -23.61
CA GLN A 28 15.71 4.50 -23.04
C GLN A 28 14.66 3.92 -22.09
N SER A 29 14.12 2.73 -22.39
CA SER A 29 13.20 2.04 -21.49
C SER A 29 13.89 1.47 -20.25
N LEU A 30 15.20 1.17 -20.31
CA LEU A 30 15.97 0.80 -19.12
C LEU A 30 16.17 1.99 -18.17
N PHE A 31 16.47 3.19 -18.69
CA PHE A 31 16.62 4.40 -17.86
C PHE A 31 15.31 4.91 -17.24
N ALA A 32 14.16 4.61 -17.85
CA ALA A 32 12.84 4.96 -17.30
C ALA A 32 12.44 4.12 -16.08
N VAL A 33 13.10 2.98 -15.83
CA VAL A 33 12.81 2.05 -14.72
C VAL A 33 13.95 1.98 -13.70
N ILE A 34 15.00 2.81 -13.85
CA ILE A 34 15.94 3.01 -12.74
C ILE A 34 15.24 3.91 -11.71
N GLU A 35 14.49 3.25 -10.83
CA GLU A 35 14.06 3.83 -9.58
C GLU A 35 15.26 4.54 -8.94
N GLN A 36 15.16 5.84 -8.68
CA GLN A 36 16.28 6.60 -8.12
C GLN A 36 16.58 6.05 -6.72
N ASN A 37 17.57 5.16 -6.64
CA ASN A 37 18.03 4.66 -5.35
C ASN A 37 18.84 5.76 -4.66
N TYR A 38 18.25 6.34 -3.62
CA TYR A 38 18.85 7.38 -2.81
C TYR A 38 19.60 6.84 -1.58
N VAL A 39 19.62 5.53 -1.37
CA VAL A 39 20.34 4.86 -0.28
C VAL A 39 21.72 4.41 -0.77
N SER A 40 22.72 4.52 0.11
CA SER A 40 24.11 4.11 -0.13
C SER A 40 24.67 3.37 1.09
N SER A 41 25.44 2.30 0.87
CA SER A 41 26.16 1.60 1.92
C SER A 41 27.56 2.15 2.19
N ILE A 42 28.02 3.06 1.33
CA ILE A 42 29.26 3.83 1.49
C ILE A 42 28.94 5.30 1.84
N PRO A 43 29.81 5.98 2.60
CA PRO A 43 29.64 7.40 2.89
C PRO A 43 29.43 8.22 1.62
N VAL A 44 28.49 9.16 1.67
CA VAL A 44 28.22 10.11 0.58
C VAL A 44 28.50 11.51 1.09
N GLU A 45 29.15 12.33 0.27
CA GLU A 45 29.38 13.73 0.57
C GLU A 45 28.04 14.44 0.84
N ASN A 46 27.95 15.17 1.95
CA ASN A 46 26.72 15.80 2.42
C ASN A 46 25.51 14.86 2.58
N GLY A 47 25.75 13.54 2.65
CA GLY A 47 24.71 12.55 2.92
C GLY A 47 24.24 12.58 4.38
N PHE A 48 23.00 12.17 4.60
CA PHE A 48 22.44 11.94 5.93
C PHE A 48 22.78 10.51 6.39
N VAL A 49 23.25 10.34 7.63
CA VAL A 49 23.54 9.01 8.16
C VAL A 49 22.25 8.42 8.73
N LEU A 50 21.68 7.41 8.08
CA LEU A 50 20.52 6.69 8.64
C LEU A 50 20.98 5.69 9.70
N SER A 51 22.09 4.99 9.46
CA SER A 51 22.70 4.07 10.42
C SER A 51 24.18 3.90 10.13
N ALA A 52 25.05 4.01 11.13
CA ALA A 52 26.47 3.70 11.01
C ALA A 52 27.07 3.39 12.39
N ASN A 53 28.18 2.65 12.40
CA ASN A 53 28.95 2.36 13.62
C ASN A 53 28.10 1.75 14.74
N GLY A 54 27.14 0.88 14.38
CA GLY A 54 26.24 0.22 15.33
C GLY A 54 25.12 1.11 15.89
N LYS A 55 24.91 2.31 15.36
CA LYS A 55 23.87 3.25 15.79
C LYS A 55 22.99 3.68 14.61
N SER A 56 21.68 3.49 14.76
CA SER A 56 20.66 4.04 13.86
C SER A 56 20.05 5.31 14.44
N VAL A 57 19.75 6.29 13.59
CA VAL A 57 19.09 7.54 14.01
C VAL A 57 17.68 7.26 14.52
N SER A 58 17.24 8.04 15.50
CA SER A 58 15.88 7.92 16.02
C SER A 58 14.83 8.31 14.95
N ILE A 59 13.70 7.61 14.97
CA ILE A 59 12.50 7.95 14.18
C ILE A 59 11.63 8.87 15.02
N TYR A 60 11.24 10.02 14.49
CA TYR A 60 10.47 11.05 15.17
C TYR A 60 9.14 11.32 14.45
N ALA A 61 8.05 11.10 15.16
CA ALA A 61 6.70 11.24 14.63
C ALA A 61 5.77 11.90 15.66
N SER A 62 4.65 12.44 15.16
CA SER A 62 3.67 13.13 15.99
C SER A 62 2.56 12.17 16.41
N SER A 63 2.13 12.20 17.67
CA SER A 63 0.97 11.41 18.10
C SER A 63 -0.35 11.83 17.43
N ASN A 64 -0.38 13.01 16.81
CA ASN A 64 -1.56 13.54 16.12
C ASN A 64 -1.69 13.00 14.67
N ASP A 65 -0.71 12.22 14.22
CA ASP A 65 -0.78 11.54 12.93
C ASP A 65 -1.82 10.41 12.94
N TYR A 66 -2.06 9.81 11.78
CA TYR A 66 -2.91 8.63 11.67
C TYR A 66 -2.33 7.46 12.47
N SER A 67 -3.18 6.74 13.21
CA SER A 67 -2.79 5.52 13.94
C SER A 67 -2.12 4.48 13.04
N GLY A 68 -2.59 4.33 11.80
CA GLY A 68 -1.97 3.49 10.78
C GLY A 68 -0.53 3.85 10.46
N VAL A 69 -0.22 5.15 10.36
CA VAL A 69 1.16 5.62 10.16
C VAL A 69 2.02 5.23 11.35
N LEU A 70 1.55 5.50 12.59
CA LEU A 70 2.29 5.16 13.81
C LEU A 70 2.51 3.65 13.96
N ARG A 71 1.56 2.83 13.52
CA ARG A 71 1.68 1.38 13.45
C ARG A 71 2.75 0.97 12.44
N VAL A 72 2.69 1.47 11.21
CA VAL A 72 3.65 1.15 10.14
C VAL A 72 5.07 1.64 10.46
N LEU A 73 5.25 2.69 11.26
CA LEU A 73 6.58 3.09 11.75
C LEU A 73 7.31 1.98 12.52
N LYS A 74 6.58 1.09 13.20
CA LYS A 74 7.18 -0.08 13.85
C LYS A 74 7.68 -1.11 12.83
N HIS A 75 7.16 -1.11 11.61
CA HIS A 75 7.69 -1.94 10.52
C HIS A 75 9.03 -1.38 10.07
N LEU A 76 9.11 -0.08 9.81
CA LEU A 76 10.38 0.58 9.45
C LEU A 76 11.44 0.44 10.54
N GLN A 77 11.05 0.57 11.81
CA GLN A 77 11.94 0.34 12.95
C GLN A 77 12.57 -1.07 12.88
N ARG A 78 11.74 -2.10 12.73
CA ARG A 78 12.19 -3.50 12.59
C ARG A 78 12.98 -3.74 11.31
N ASP A 79 12.61 -3.10 10.20
CA ASP A 79 13.29 -3.21 8.91
C ASP A 79 14.73 -2.66 9.01
N ILE A 80 14.91 -1.46 9.59
CA ILE A 80 16.24 -0.87 9.83
C ILE A 80 17.06 -1.76 10.77
N GLY A 81 16.45 -2.28 11.86
CA GLY A 81 17.12 -3.22 12.76
C GLY A 81 17.52 -4.52 12.06
N SER A 82 16.65 -5.05 11.20
CA SER A 82 16.92 -6.27 10.43
C SER A 82 18.02 -6.09 9.40
N VAL A 83 18.15 -4.91 8.80
CA VAL A 83 19.23 -4.60 7.84
C VAL A 83 20.57 -4.35 8.55
N THR A 84 20.55 -3.57 9.63
CA THR A 84 21.77 -2.99 10.21
C THR A 84 22.25 -3.66 11.49
N GLY A 85 21.38 -4.45 12.15
CA GLY A 85 21.60 -4.94 13.51
C GLY A 85 21.41 -3.87 14.59
N SER A 86 21.05 -2.63 14.24
CA SER A 86 20.81 -1.53 15.17
C SER A 86 19.39 -0.99 14.99
N GLU A 87 18.49 -1.38 15.89
CA GLU A 87 17.10 -0.95 15.86
C GLU A 87 16.98 0.52 16.35
N PRO A 88 16.40 1.43 15.55
CA PRO A 88 16.28 2.84 15.94
C PRO A 88 15.25 3.02 17.05
N ARG A 89 15.40 4.09 17.85
CA ARG A 89 14.36 4.47 18.82
C ARG A 89 13.19 5.13 18.09
N LEU A 90 11.96 4.79 18.50
CA LEU A 90 10.75 5.47 18.02
C LEU A 90 10.30 6.52 19.05
N LEU A 91 10.46 7.79 18.69
CA LEU A 91 10.13 8.96 19.49
C LEU A 91 8.78 9.54 19.06
N ILE A 92 7.74 9.34 19.86
CA ILE A 92 6.40 9.90 19.60
C ILE A 92 6.18 11.12 20.48
N ASN A 93 6.19 12.33 19.89
CA ASN A 93 6.18 13.63 20.59
C ASN A 93 7.27 13.84 21.66
N ILE A 94 8.22 12.93 21.82
CA ILE A 94 9.36 13.08 22.73
C ILE A 94 10.40 13.93 22.01
N SER A 95 10.78 15.06 22.60
CA SER A 95 11.81 15.94 22.03
C SER A 95 13.11 15.15 21.82
N PRO A 96 13.67 15.14 20.60
CA PRO A 96 14.89 14.42 20.29
C PRO A 96 16.10 15.21 20.77
N LYS A 97 16.25 15.34 22.10
CA LYS A 97 17.42 15.96 22.71
C LYS A 97 18.67 15.15 22.35
N ASP A 98 19.74 15.85 21.99
CA ASP A 98 21.06 15.29 21.69
C ASP A 98 21.15 14.41 20.43
N GLU A 99 20.13 14.44 19.56
CA GLU A 99 20.15 13.77 18.25
C GLU A 99 20.60 14.74 17.16
N ASN A 100 21.88 14.63 16.75
CA ASN A 100 22.42 15.46 15.66
C ASN A 100 21.73 15.19 14.31
N GLU A 101 21.28 13.97 14.09
CA GLU A 101 20.57 13.52 12.89
C GLU A 101 19.31 12.74 13.27
N ILE A 102 18.22 12.95 12.53
CA ILE A 102 16.92 12.38 12.87
C ILE A 102 16.09 12.03 11.64
N LEU A 103 15.32 10.93 11.71
CA LEU A 103 14.33 10.60 10.70
C LEU A 103 12.96 11.12 11.13
N ILE A 104 12.42 12.12 10.42
CA ILE A 104 11.10 12.68 10.68
C ILE A 104 10.10 12.06 9.71
N VAL A 105 8.99 11.54 10.23
CA VAL A 105 7.91 11.01 9.41
C VAL A 105 6.58 11.63 9.81
N GLY A 106 5.76 11.99 8.82
CA GLY A 106 4.35 12.24 9.10
C GLY A 106 3.53 12.74 7.93
N THR A 107 2.23 12.88 8.19
CA THR A 107 1.24 13.27 7.18
C THR A 107 0.95 14.77 7.23
N ILE A 108 0.90 15.41 6.07
CA ILE A 108 0.51 16.82 5.92
C ILE A 108 -0.90 17.03 6.46
N GLY A 109 -1.11 18.09 7.22
CA GLY A 109 -2.38 18.41 7.87
C GLY A 109 -2.69 17.60 9.14
N LYS A 110 -1.83 16.65 9.54
CA LYS A 110 -2.00 15.86 10.77
C LYS A 110 -0.78 15.92 11.68
N SER A 111 0.42 15.73 11.13
CA SER A 111 1.66 15.74 11.91
C SER A 111 2.07 17.16 12.29
N SER A 112 1.95 17.49 13.58
CA SER A 112 2.40 18.77 14.13
C SER A 112 3.89 19.06 13.91
N ILE A 113 4.70 18.03 13.66
CA ILE A 113 6.14 18.15 13.37
C ILE A 113 6.33 18.59 11.92
N VAL A 114 5.69 17.90 10.97
CA VAL A 114 5.74 18.23 9.53
C VAL A 114 5.16 19.63 9.29
N GLU A 115 4.05 19.98 9.95
CA GLU A 115 3.46 21.33 9.87
C GLU A 115 4.42 22.43 10.33
N ARG A 116 5.24 22.19 11.36
CA ARG A 116 6.27 23.14 11.80
C ARG A 116 7.38 23.30 10.77
N LEU A 117 7.80 22.22 10.12
CA LEU A 117 8.80 22.28 9.03
C LEU A 117 8.27 23.10 7.85
N ILE A 118 7.00 22.88 7.45
CA ILE A 118 6.35 23.65 6.38
C ILE A 118 6.26 25.12 6.76
N LYS A 119 5.74 25.44 7.96
CA LYS A 119 5.59 26.82 8.44
C LYS A 119 6.92 27.58 8.48
N ASN A 120 7.99 26.89 8.87
CA ASN A 120 9.34 27.45 8.92
C ASN A 120 10.08 27.39 7.56
N LYS A 121 9.38 27.05 6.46
CA LYS A 121 9.92 26.95 5.10
C LYS A 121 11.12 26.00 4.97
N LYS A 122 11.15 24.95 5.79
CA LYS A 122 12.21 23.91 5.78
C LYS A 122 11.97 22.86 4.71
N ILE A 123 10.71 22.62 4.37
CA ILE A 123 10.28 21.78 3.26
C ILE A 123 9.19 22.52 2.48
N ASP A 124 9.17 22.31 1.16
CA ASP A 124 8.05 22.72 0.31
C ASP A 124 7.30 21.48 -0.18
N VAL A 125 6.02 21.41 0.20
CA VAL A 125 5.10 20.30 -0.08
C VAL A 125 4.03 20.69 -1.11
N SER A 126 4.14 21.86 -1.75
CA SER A 126 3.17 22.37 -2.73
C SER A 126 2.84 21.36 -3.84
N GLU A 127 3.83 20.58 -4.27
CA GLU A 127 3.70 19.56 -5.32
C GLU A 127 2.90 18.31 -4.91
N ILE A 128 2.71 18.04 -3.62
CA ILE A 128 1.99 16.84 -3.13
C ILE A 128 0.78 17.19 -2.26
N LYS A 129 0.66 18.43 -1.78
CA LYS A 129 -0.44 18.83 -0.89
C LYS A 129 -1.79 18.67 -1.58
N GLY A 130 -2.68 17.89 -0.97
CA GLY A 130 -4.03 17.62 -1.48
C GLY A 130 -4.08 16.61 -2.63
N LYS A 131 -2.95 16.03 -3.03
CA LYS A 131 -2.88 14.96 -4.03
C LYS A 131 -3.18 13.60 -3.40
N TRP A 132 -3.63 12.66 -4.23
CA TRP A 132 -3.92 11.29 -3.80
C TRP A 132 -2.62 10.48 -3.63
N GLU A 133 -2.37 9.96 -2.43
CA GLU A 133 -1.34 8.96 -2.14
C GLU A 133 0.10 9.35 -2.55
N SER A 134 0.38 10.65 -2.64
CA SER A 134 1.71 11.18 -2.98
C SER A 134 2.58 11.38 -1.73
N TYR A 135 3.90 11.37 -1.88
CA TYR A 135 4.84 11.64 -0.79
C TYR A 135 6.14 12.31 -1.22
N LEU A 136 6.80 12.94 -0.25
CA LEU A 136 8.09 13.61 -0.36
C LEU A 136 9.09 12.90 0.56
N VAL A 137 10.28 12.61 0.05
CA VAL A 137 11.46 12.21 0.83
C VAL A 137 12.54 13.27 0.62
N GLN A 138 12.97 13.94 1.68
CA GLN A 138 13.93 15.05 1.56
C GLN A 138 14.92 15.09 2.73
N VAL A 139 16.20 15.30 2.41
CA VAL A 139 17.21 15.66 3.42
C VAL A 139 17.13 17.17 3.69
N VAL A 140 17.03 17.55 4.96
CA VAL A 140 16.84 18.94 5.42
C VAL A 140 17.91 19.30 6.43
N ASP A 141 18.66 20.37 6.18
CA ASP A 141 19.60 20.92 7.14
C ASP A 141 18.90 21.83 8.17
N LYS A 142 19.35 21.72 9.43
CA LYS A 142 18.86 22.48 10.59
C LYS A 142 17.32 22.48 10.64
N PRO A 143 16.65 21.31 10.71
CA PRO A 143 15.19 21.21 10.66
C PRO A 143 14.51 21.96 11.82
N PHE A 144 15.14 21.94 13.00
CA PHE A 144 14.76 22.71 14.18
C PHE A 144 15.98 22.87 15.11
N GLN A 145 15.84 23.68 16.16
CA GLN A 145 16.93 23.90 17.12
C GLN A 145 17.31 22.59 17.83
N GLY A 146 18.60 22.22 17.76
CA GLY A 146 19.13 21.01 18.39
C GLY A 146 19.33 19.81 17.46
N ALA A 147 18.86 19.88 16.20
CA ALA A 147 19.14 18.88 15.17
C ALA A 147 19.87 19.54 13.99
N ASN A 148 20.97 18.94 13.53
CA ASN A 148 21.76 19.46 12.42
C ASN A 148 21.20 19.05 11.07
N ARG A 149 20.62 17.86 10.97
CA ARG A 149 20.04 17.34 9.74
C ARG A 149 18.87 16.40 10.03
N ALA A 150 17.92 16.34 9.11
CA ALA A 150 16.87 15.32 9.12
C ALA A 150 16.68 14.70 7.75
N LEU A 151 16.35 13.41 7.71
CA LEU A 151 15.58 12.86 6.60
C LEU A 151 14.10 13.06 6.93
N VAL A 152 13.34 13.66 6.02
CA VAL A 152 11.92 13.92 6.18
C VAL A 152 11.14 13.06 5.18
N ILE A 153 10.21 12.25 5.67
CA ILE A 153 9.19 11.57 4.87
C ILE A 153 7.85 12.25 5.17
N ALA A 154 7.30 12.96 4.19
CA ALA A 154 6.04 13.67 4.30
C ALA A 154 5.02 13.16 3.28
N GLY A 155 3.92 12.56 3.74
CA GLY A 155 2.83 12.13 2.87
C GLY A 155 1.73 13.17 2.73
N SER A 156 1.10 13.19 1.56
CA SER A 156 -0.11 13.99 1.27
C SER A 156 -1.34 13.54 2.06
N ASP A 157 -1.44 12.24 2.31
CA ASP A 157 -2.48 11.57 3.10
C ASP A 157 -1.91 10.35 3.85
N LYS A 158 -2.77 9.61 4.57
CA LYS A 158 -2.40 8.42 5.36
C LYS A 158 -1.58 7.41 4.55
N ARG A 159 -2.02 7.09 3.32
CA ARG A 159 -1.38 6.07 2.47
C ARG A 159 -0.13 6.61 1.80
N GLY A 160 -0.11 7.87 1.37
CA GLY A 160 1.10 8.52 0.88
C GLY A 160 2.24 8.44 1.91
N THR A 161 1.96 8.72 3.19
CA THR A 161 2.96 8.60 4.27
C THR A 161 3.43 7.16 4.43
N ILE A 162 2.52 6.19 4.42
CA ILE A 162 2.83 4.75 4.51
C ILE A 162 3.69 4.28 3.32
N TYR A 163 3.40 4.73 2.11
CA TYR A 163 4.21 4.39 0.93
C TYR A 163 5.60 5.00 1.01
N GLY A 164 5.76 6.24 1.49
CA GLY A 164 7.09 6.80 1.74
C GLY A 164 7.88 6.02 2.80
N ILE A 165 7.22 5.48 3.81
CA ILE A 165 7.85 4.58 4.80
C ILE A 165 8.34 3.30 4.12
N TYR A 166 7.48 2.60 3.37
CA TYR A 166 7.86 1.34 2.73
C TYR A 166 8.83 1.51 1.55
N ASP A 167 8.83 2.67 0.89
CA ASP A 167 9.84 3.04 -0.11
C ASP A 167 11.24 3.09 0.50
N LEU A 168 11.37 3.67 1.71
CA LEU A 168 12.63 3.61 2.45
C LEU A 168 12.99 2.16 2.82
N SER A 169 12.04 1.37 3.35
CA SER A 169 12.26 -0.05 3.67
C SER A 169 12.77 -0.86 2.48
N GLU A 170 12.19 -0.66 1.30
CA GLU A 170 12.61 -1.31 0.07
C GLU A 170 14.04 -0.90 -0.33
N LYS A 171 14.32 0.40 -0.35
CA LYS A 171 15.64 0.93 -0.74
C LYS A 171 16.77 0.56 0.22
N ILE A 172 16.48 0.33 1.52
CA ILE A 172 17.47 -0.20 2.47
C ILE A 172 17.68 -1.72 2.34
N GLY A 173 16.86 -2.41 1.54
CA GLY A 173 17.06 -3.81 1.16
C GLY A 173 16.07 -4.81 1.76
N VAL A 174 14.91 -4.35 2.23
CA VAL A 174 13.81 -5.24 2.68
C VAL A 174 12.79 -5.40 1.56
N SER A 175 12.74 -6.58 0.95
CA SER A 175 11.76 -6.89 -0.10
C SER A 175 10.32 -6.85 0.46
N PRO A 176 9.32 -6.41 -0.31
CA PRO A 176 7.90 -6.64 0.01
C PRO A 176 7.57 -8.10 0.33
N TRP A 177 8.35 -9.03 -0.23
CA TRP A 177 8.16 -10.48 -0.14
C TRP A 177 8.99 -11.14 0.97
N TYR A 178 9.61 -10.37 1.87
CA TYR A 178 10.51 -10.93 2.90
C TYR A 178 9.88 -12.01 3.77
N TRP A 179 8.57 -11.89 4.05
CA TRP A 179 7.81 -12.86 4.84
C TRP A 179 6.99 -13.81 3.95
N TRP A 180 6.38 -13.30 2.89
CA TRP A 180 5.48 -14.08 2.02
C TRP A 180 6.21 -15.07 1.10
N ALA A 181 7.51 -14.86 0.85
CA ALA A 181 8.33 -15.75 0.03
C ALA A 181 9.77 -15.87 0.57
N ASP A 182 9.95 -15.69 1.88
CA ASP A 182 11.22 -15.85 2.60
C ASP A 182 12.42 -15.11 1.98
N VAL A 183 12.18 -13.99 1.30
CA VAL A 183 13.25 -13.24 0.63
C VAL A 183 14.20 -12.66 1.68
N PRO A 184 15.50 -13.04 1.67
CA PRO A 184 16.42 -12.64 2.73
C PRO A 184 16.69 -11.13 2.71
N VAL A 185 16.67 -10.53 3.90
CA VAL A 185 17.02 -9.11 4.08
C VAL A 185 18.51 -8.90 3.80
N LYS A 186 18.83 -7.95 2.91
CA LYS A 186 20.21 -7.59 2.58
C LYS A 186 20.88 -6.87 3.75
N LYS A 187 21.78 -7.55 4.47
CA LYS A 187 22.50 -6.96 5.62
C LYS A 187 23.45 -5.84 5.17
N GLN A 188 23.44 -4.72 5.87
CA GLN A 188 24.32 -3.57 5.64
C GLN A 188 24.72 -2.94 6.98
N SER A 189 26.01 -2.86 7.29
CA SER A 189 26.49 -2.26 8.54
C SER A 189 26.39 -0.73 8.58
N ARG A 190 26.16 -0.11 7.41
CA ARG A 190 26.05 1.34 7.25
C ARG A 190 25.01 1.66 6.17
N LEU A 191 24.19 2.67 6.43
CA LEU A 191 23.18 3.22 5.54
C LEU A 191 23.29 4.75 5.55
N TYR A 192 23.54 5.31 4.38
CA TYR A 192 23.57 6.74 4.11
C TYR A 192 22.50 7.10 3.10
N ILE A 193 21.92 8.28 3.24
CA ILE A 193 20.92 8.84 2.34
C ILE A 193 21.58 9.98 1.58
N LYS A 194 21.54 9.93 0.25
CA LYS A 194 22.06 11.00 -0.61
C LYS A 194 21.35 12.33 -0.29
N PRO A 195 21.99 13.50 -0.47
CA PRO A 195 21.35 14.80 -0.28
C PRO A 195 20.31 15.05 -1.37
N ILE A 196 19.10 14.51 -1.17
CA ILE A 196 18.05 14.46 -2.18
C ILE A 196 16.79 15.21 -1.76
N ARG A 197 16.01 15.58 -2.77
CA ARG A 197 14.58 15.85 -2.69
C ARG A 197 13.89 14.96 -3.72
N TYR A 198 13.18 13.95 -3.24
CA TYR A 198 12.47 12.95 -4.03
C TYR A 198 10.97 13.12 -3.83
N ILE A 199 10.20 13.12 -4.92
CA ILE A 199 8.74 13.15 -4.89
C ILE A 199 8.23 11.94 -5.66
N GLU A 200 7.33 11.21 -5.03
CA GLU A 200 6.45 10.28 -5.71
C GLU A 200 5.08 10.95 -5.84
N GLY A 201 4.62 11.09 -7.08
CA GLY A 201 3.34 11.73 -7.40
C GLY A 201 2.15 10.78 -7.20
N GLU A 202 1.01 11.15 -7.79
CA GLU A 202 -0.20 10.34 -7.69
C GLU A 202 -0.05 9.03 -8.48
N PRO A 203 -0.53 7.90 -7.94
CA PRO A 203 -0.62 6.67 -8.69
C PRO A 203 -1.60 6.85 -9.85
N LYS A 204 -1.28 6.27 -11.00
CA LYS A 204 -2.12 6.38 -12.21
C LYS A 204 -3.49 5.70 -12.07
N VAL A 205 -3.57 4.70 -11.20
CA VAL A 205 -4.81 3.97 -10.88
C VAL A 205 -5.14 4.23 -9.41
N LYS A 206 -6.35 4.71 -9.14
CA LYS A 206 -6.76 5.15 -7.80
C LYS A 206 -6.90 4.01 -6.79
N TYR A 207 -7.49 2.87 -7.20
CA TYR A 207 -7.66 1.68 -6.37
C TYR A 207 -6.94 0.49 -7.00
N ARG A 208 -6.02 -0.12 -6.26
CA ARG A 208 -5.08 -1.14 -6.74
C ARG A 208 -5.03 -2.25 -5.71
N GLY A 209 -5.40 -3.46 -6.12
CA GLY A 209 -5.68 -4.50 -5.14
C GLY A 209 -5.69 -5.91 -5.69
N ILE A 210 -6.04 -6.81 -4.80
CA ILE A 210 -6.18 -8.24 -5.07
C ILE A 210 -7.54 -8.73 -4.57
N PHE A 211 -7.95 -9.88 -5.09
CA PHE A 211 -9.05 -10.67 -4.54
C PHE A 211 -8.48 -12.01 -4.09
N ILE A 212 -8.69 -12.36 -2.82
CA ILE A 212 -8.40 -13.69 -2.32
C ILE A 212 -9.62 -14.57 -2.64
N ASN A 213 -9.48 -15.43 -3.64
CA ASN A 213 -10.54 -16.32 -4.14
C ASN A 213 -9.94 -17.69 -4.50
N ASP A 214 -10.80 -18.68 -4.72
CA ASP A 214 -10.42 -20.07 -4.97
C ASP A 214 -9.49 -20.58 -3.85
N GLU A 215 -9.75 -20.11 -2.63
CA GLU A 215 -8.81 -20.20 -1.52
C GLU A 215 -8.69 -21.62 -0.94
N ALA A 216 -9.69 -22.48 -1.22
CA ALA A 216 -9.71 -23.85 -0.74
C ALA A 216 -9.27 -24.84 -1.85
N PRO A 217 -8.41 -25.83 -1.54
CA PRO A 217 -7.95 -26.19 -0.20
C PRO A 217 -6.66 -25.48 0.24
N ALA A 218 -5.90 -24.88 -0.67
CA ALA A 218 -4.50 -24.50 -0.42
C ALA A 218 -4.35 -23.39 0.64
N LEU A 219 -4.87 -22.19 0.35
CA LEU A 219 -4.76 -21.06 1.28
C LEU A 219 -5.55 -21.34 2.56
N THR A 220 -6.76 -21.90 2.46
CA THR A 220 -7.58 -22.24 3.63
C THR A 220 -6.89 -23.24 4.55
N GLY A 221 -6.19 -24.24 4.01
CA GLY A 221 -5.37 -25.16 4.80
C GLY A 221 -4.24 -24.45 5.53
N PHE A 222 -3.47 -23.63 4.81
CA PHE A 222 -2.39 -22.83 5.39
C PHE A 222 -2.88 -21.88 6.50
N VAL A 223 -3.98 -21.16 6.26
CA VAL A 223 -4.54 -20.20 7.20
C VAL A 223 -5.03 -20.90 8.46
N LYS A 224 -5.71 -22.04 8.34
CA LYS A 224 -6.14 -22.84 9.50
C LYS A 224 -4.96 -23.33 10.33
N GLU A 225 -3.88 -23.80 9.68
CA GLU A 225 -2.68 -24.26 10.37
C GLU A 225 -1.97 -23.12 11.12
N LYS A 226 -1.76 -21.97 10.46
CA LYS A 226 -0.93 -20.88 11.00
C LYS A 226 -1.68 -19.90 11.90
N PHE A 227 -2.94 -19.64 11.61
CA PHE A 227 -3.72 -18.56 12.22
C PHE A 227 -5.03 -19.03 12.86
N GLY A 228 -5.42 -20.30 12.65
CA GLY A 228 -6.69 -20.88 13.11
C GLY A 228 -7.85 -20.65 12.13
N ASP A 229 -8.00 -19.43 11.60
CA ASP A 229 -8.98 -19.07 10.57
C ASP A 229 -8.60 -17.73 9.91
N TYR A 230 -9.40 -17.23 8.97
CA TYR A 230 -9.29 -15.92 8.31
C TYR A 230 -9.62 -14.74 9.26
N ASN A 231 -8.89 -14.67 10.38
CA ASN A 231 -8.99 -13.61 11.39
C ASN A 231 -7.96 -12.50 11.15
N SER A 232 -7.94 -11.52 12.06
CA SER A 232 -7.14 -10.32 11.87
C SER A 232 -5.64 -10.58 11.84
N LYS A 233 -5.15 -11.65 12.47
CA LYS A 233 -3.73 -12.02 12.45
C LYS A 233 -3.28 -12.40 11.04
N PHE A 234 -4.08 -13.17 10.31
CA PHE A 234 -3.81 -13.48 8.91
C PHE A 234 -3.88 -12.21 8.06
N TYR A 235 -4.96 -11.44 8.21
CA TYR A 235 -5.18 -10.28 7.36
C TYR A 235 -4.17 -9.15 7.57
N GLU A 236 -3.58 -8.98 8.77
CA GLU A 236 -2.47 -8.04 8.95
C GLU A 236 -1.27 -8.34 8.04
N HIS A 237 -0.94 -9.61 7.79
CA HIS A 237 0.11 -9.98 6.83
C HIS A 237 -0.29 -9.62 5.39
N VAL A 238 -1.57 -9.76 5.04
CA VAL A 238 -2.11 -9.39 3.72
C VAL A 238 -2.06 -7.86 3.54
N PHE A 239 -2.50 -7.10 4.55
CA PHE A 239 -2.49 -5.64 4.52
C PHE A 239 -1.07 -5.09 4.37
N GLU A 240 -0.12 -5.61 5.13
CA GLU A 240 1.28 -5.23 5.02
C GLU A 240 1.84 -5.47 3.61
N LEU A 241 1.58 -6.65 3.02
CA LEU A 241 2.04 -6.95 1.67
C LEU A 241 1.45 -5.99 0.64
N ILE A 242 0.13 -5.77 0.68
CA ILE A 242 -0.55 -4.84 -0.23
C ILE A 242 0.07 -3.45 -0.14
N LEU A 243 0.32 -2.94 1.06
CA LEU A 243 0.91 -1.61 1.25
C LEU A 243 2.38 -1.54 0.83
N ARG A 244 3.18 -2.58 1.10
CA ARG A 244 4.57 -2.68 0.64
C ARG A 244 4.67 -2.69 -0.89
N LEU A 245 3.67 -3.26 -1.56
CA LEU A 245 3.53 -3.24 -3.03
C LEU A 245 2.85 -1.96 -3.55
N LYS A 246 2.67 -0.92 -2.71
CA LYS A 246 1.99 0.34 -3.03
C LYS A 246 0.54 0.15 -3.53
N GLY A 247 -0.11 -0.96 -3.14
CA GLY A 247 -1.54 -1.21 -3.30
C GLY A 247 -2.38 -0.66 -2.14
N ASN A 248 -3.71 -0.62 -2.31
CA ASN A 248 -4.64 -0.06 -1.32
C ASN A 248 -6.02 -0.73 -1.26
N TYR A 249 -6.30 -1.76 -2.06
CA TYR A 249 -7.64 -2.33 -2.19
C TYR A 249 -7.65 -3.85 -1.96
N LEU A 250 -8.69 -4.38 -1.33
CA LEU A 250 -8.84 -5.81 -1.08
C LEU A 250 -10.29 -6.26 -1.17
N TRP A 251 -10.51 -7.36 -1.90
CA TRP A 251 -11.65 -8.27 -1.69
C TRP A 251 -11.18 -9.46 -0.85
N PRO A 252 -11.79 -9.71 0.32
CA PRO A 252 -11.36 -10.77 1.24
C PRO A 252 -11.83 -12.17 0.76
N ALA A 253 -11.25 -13.21 1.37
CA ALA A 253 -11.73 -14.59 1.20
C ALA A 253 -13.20 -14.71 1.61
N MET A 254 -13.99 -15.43 0.82
CA MET A 254 -15.45 -15.41 0.93
C MET A 254 -16.16 -16.73 0.62
N TRP A 255 -15.45 -17.79 0.17
CA TRP A 255 -16.09 -19.07 -0.17
C TRP A 255 -16.78 -19.73 1.02
N ASP A 256 -16.14 -19.72 2.19
CA ASP A 256 -16.75 -20.21 3.45
C ASP A 256 -16.50 -19.25 4.62
N ASN A 257 -16.17 -18.00 4.33
CA ASN A 257 -15.78 -16.99 5.30
C ASN A 257 -16.59 -15.69 5.12
N SER A 258 -16.57 -14.85 6.15
CA SER A 258 -17.20 -13.54 6.15
C SER A 258 -16.34 -12.56 6.95
N PHE A 259 -15.56 -11.78 6.22
CA PHE A 259 -14.53 -10.88 6.76
C PHE A 259 -14.97 -10.05 7.96
N TYR A 260 -16.14 -9.40 7.90
CA TYR A 260 -16.62 -8.51 8.96
C TYR A 260 -17.27 -9.24 10.16
N THR A 261 -17.57 -10.53 10.04
CA THR A 261 -18.26 -11.30 11.10
C THR A 261 -17.41 -12.40 11.70
N ASP A 262 -16.41 -12.91 10.97
CA ASP A 262 -15.50 -13.94 11.48
C ASP A 262 -14.55 -13.37 12.54
N ASP A 263 -14.11 -12.12 12.36
CA ASP A 263 -13.39 -11.35 13.37
C ASP A 263 -13.72 -9.85 13.23
N THR A 264 -14.28 -9.26 14.29
CA THR A 264 -14.63 -7.82 14.29
C THR A 264 -13.41 -6.90 14.14
N LEU A 265 -12.20 -7.39 14.39
CA LEU A 265 -10.96 -6.62 14.21
C LEU A 265 -10.53 -6.52 12.75
N ASN A 266 -10.98 -7.41 11.87
CA ASN A 266 -10.63 -7.41 10.44
C ASN A 266 -10.90 -6.05 9.79
N GLY A 267 -12.14 -5.56 9.91
CA GLY A 267 -12.56 -4.27 9.35
C GLY A 267 -11.85 -3.08 9.99
N ARG A 268 -11.70 -3.10 11.31
CA ARG A 268 -11.04 -2.02 12.06
C ARG A 268 -9.57 -1.90 11.66
N LEU A 269 -8.86 -3.02 11.57
CA LEU A 269 -7.44 -3.02 11.21
C LEU A 269 -7.23 -2.70 9.74
N ALA A 270 -8.08 -3.17 8.82
CA ALA A 270 -8.01 -2.75 7.43
C ALA A 270 -8.08 -1.21 7.30
N ASP A 271 -9.06 -0.59 7.95
CA ASP A 271 -9.18 0.88 7.96
C ASP A 271 -7.97 1.55 8.64
N GLU A 272 -7.50 1.02 9.78
CA GLU A 272 -6.34 1.54 10.49
C GLU A 272 -5.10 1.54 9.58
N TYR A 273 -4.76 0.40 8.95
CA TYR A 273 -3.66 0.29 7.98
C TYR A 273 -3.89 1.14 6.72
N GLY A 274 -5.15 1.43 6.37
CA GLY A 274 -5.52 2.18 5.17
C GLY A 274 -5.85 1.32 3.97
N ILE A 275 -6.19 0.04 4.16
CA ILE A 275 -6.74 -0.80 3.09
C ILE A 275 -8.21 -0.44 2.89
N VAL A 276 -8.53 0.00 1.67
CA VAL A 276 -9.89 0.21 1.22
C VAL A 276 -10.52 -1.16 0.98
N MET A 277 -11.60 -1.45 1.69
CA MET A 277 -12.28 -2.74 1.56
C MET A 277 -13.36 -2.70 0.48
N GLY A 278 -13.47 -3.79 -0.27
CA GLY A 278 -14.62 -4.08 -1.12
C GLY A 278 -15.10 -5.51 -0.91
N THR A 279 -16.11 -5.88 -1.69
CA THR A 279 -16.64 -7.24 -1.77
C THR A 279 -16.76 -7.62 -3.25
N SER A 280 -16.77 -8.91 -3.56
CA SER A 280 -16.88 -9.34 -4.96
C SER A 280 -18.19 -8.86 -5.60
N HIS A 281 -18.27 -8.93 -6.93
CA HIS A 281 -19.37 -8.34 -7.70
C HIS A 281 -20.77 -8.92 -7.37
N HIS A 282 -20.86 -10.07 -6.69
CA HIS A 282 -22.14 -10.67 -6.30
C HIS A 282 -22.42 -10.56 -4.78
N GLU A 283 -21.64 -9.75 -4.07
CA GLU A 283 -21.71 -9.54 -2.62
C GLU A 283 -22.06 -8.09 -2.28
N PRO A 284 -23.29 -7.64 -2.60
CA PRO A 284 -23.64 -6.23 -2.52
C PRO A 284 -23.72 -5.71 -1.08
N MET A 285 -23.55 -4.39 -0.94
CA MET A 285 -23.83 -3.64 0.30
C MET A 285 -23.01 -4.10 1.52
N MET A 286 -21.74 -4.44 1.28
CA MET A 286 -20.76 -4.82 2.32
C MET A 286 -21.18 -6.06 3.12
N ARG A 287 -21.82 -7.01 2.44
CA ARG A 287 -22.23 -8.29 2.99
C ARG A 287 -21.54 -9.41 2.24
N ALA A 288 -20.75 -10.20 2.97
CA ALA A 288 -20.14 -11.39 2.39
C ALA A 288 -21.24 -12.40 2.05
N TRP A 289 -21.03 -13.18 0.99
CA TRP A 289 -22.00 -14.15 0.47
C TRP A 289 -22.53 -15.08 1.57
N LYS A 290 -21.61 -15.63 2.39
CA LYS A 290 -21.93 -16.58 3.47
C LYS A 290 -22.76 -16.00 4.60
N GLU A 291 -22.82 -14.67 4.76
CA GLU A 291 -23.66 -14.05 5.78
C GLU A 291 -25.14 -14.33 5.56
N TRP A 292 -25.58 -14.47 4.30
CA TRP A 292 -26.99 -14.72 4.00
C TRP A 292 -27.45 -16.07 4.56
N SER A 293 -26.75 -17.15 4.24
CA SER A 293 -27.10 -18.49 4.74
C SER A 293 -26.88 -18.61 6.24
N ARG A 294 -25.80 -18.03 6.79
CA ARG A 294 -25.51 -18.05 8.24
C ARG A 294 -26.55 -17.30 9.07
N ALA A 295 -27.26 -16.33 8.48
CA ALA A 295 -28.42 -15.68 9.10
C ALA A 295 -29.70 -16.55 9.10
N GLY A 296 -29.60 -17.84 8.72
CA GLY A 296 -30.72 -18.78 8.74
C GLY A 296 -31.67 -18.65 7.54
N ASN A 297 -31.23 -18.01 6.45
CA ASN A 297 -32.02 -17.92 5.24
C ASN A 297 -31.94 -19.22 4.43
N PRO A 298 -33.07 -19.78 3.97
CA PRO A 298 -33.07 -21.05 3.24
C PRO A 298 -32.49 -20.89 1.82
N PRO A 299 -31.93 -21.97 1.22
CA PRO A 299 -31.48 -21.95 -0.18
C PRO A 299 -32.58 -21.42 -1.12
N GLY A 300 -32.18 -20.65 -2.14
CA GLY A 300 -33.11 -20.04 -3.11
C GLY A 300 -33.90 -18.83 -2.60
N SER A 301 -33.71 -18.41 -1.34
CA SER A 301 -34.36 -17.20 -0.81
C SER A 301 -33.68 -15.89 -1.21
N TRP A 302 -32.51 -15.93 -1.86
CA TRP A 302 -31.85 -14.77 -2.46
C TRP A 302 -32.58 -14.33 -3.74
N ASN A 303 -33.76 -13.74 -3.58
CA ASN A 303 -34.65 -13.36 -4.67
C ASN A 303 -35.36 -12.04 -4.33
N TYR A 304 -34.98 -10.96 -5.00
CA TYR A 304 -35.52 -9.62 -4.71
C TYR A 304 -37.02 -9.49 -4.99
N ASN A 305 -37.55 -10.19 -6.00
CA ASN A 305 -38.99 -10.15 -6.30
C ASN A 305 -39.84 -10.77 -5.19
N LYS A 306 -39.31 -11.78 -4.48
CA LYS A 306 -40.03 -12.49 -3.42
C LYS A 306 -39.70 -11.97 -2.02
N ASN A 307 -38.49 -11.48 -1.81
CA ASN A 307 -37.93 -11.20 -0.48
C ASN A 307 -37.32 -9.79 -0.35
N ALA A 308 -37.79 -8.81 -1.14
CA ALA A 308 -37.25 -7.43 -1.16
C ALA A 308 -37.02 -6.83 0.23
N ASP A 309 -38.01 -6.90 1.13
CA ASP A 309 -37.92 -6.27 2.46
C ASP A 309 -36.83 -6.89 3.32
N LYS A 310 -36.68 -8.22 3.25
CA LYS A 310 -35.66 -8.94 4.01
C LYS A 310 -34.26 -8.65 3.47
N ILE A 311 -34.11 -8.61 2.15
CA ILE A 311 -32.84 -8.28 1.48
C ILE A 311 -32.44 -6.84 1.76
N ARG A 312 -33.37 -5.88 1.70
CA ARG A 312 -33.10 -4.47 2.03
C ARG A 312 -32.62 -4.29 3.47
N LYS A 313 -33.27 -4.95 4.44
CA LYS A 313 -32.81 -4.94 5.84
C LYS A 313 -31.41 -5.54 5.99
N PHE A 314 -31.16 -6.66 5.31
CA PHE A 314 -29.86 -7.32 5.31
C PHE A 314 -28.74 -6.42 4.74
N TRP A 315 -29.02 -5.67 3.67
CA TRP A 315 -28.10 -4.68 3.10
C TRP A 315 -27.89 -3.48 4.01
N GLU A 316 -28.96 -2.96 4.62
CA GLU A 316 -28.90 -1.83 5.55
C GLU A 316 -27.96 -2.14 6.74
N GLU A 317 -28.04 -3.36 7.27
CA GLU A 317 -27.14 -3.82 8.34
C GLU A 317 -25.67 -3.82 7.90
N GLY A 318 -25.37 -4.26 6.68
CA GLY A 318 -24.01 -4.26 6.13
C GLY A 318 -23.40 -2.87 6.05
N ILE A 319 -24.16 -1.91 5.50
CA ILE A 319 -23.74 -0.51 5.44
C ILE A 319 -23.60 0.09 6.84
N ARG A 320 -24.55 -0.17 7.74
CA ARG A 320 -24.53 0.36 9.11
C ARG A 320 -23.32 -0.16 9.88
N ARG A 321 -23.02 -1.45 9.78
CA ARG A 321 -21.88 -2.11 10.45
C ARG A 321 -20.54 -1.57 9.99
N THR A 322 -20.44 -1.18 8.71
CA THR A 322 -19.17 -0.76 8.09
C THR A 322 -19.07 0.76 7.94
N ARG A 323 -20.05 1.54 8.44
CA ARG A 323 -20.22 2.98 8.15
C ARG A 323 -18.96 3.83 8.36
N ASP A 324 -18.17 3.50 9.37
CA ASP A 324 -17.01 4.29 9.82
C ASP A 324 -15.70 3.92 9.09
N TYR A 325 -15.73 2.94 8.18
CA TYR A 325 -14.56 2.47 7.43
C TYR A 325 -14.52 2.98 5.98
N GLU A 326 -13.31 3.22 5.47
CA GLU A 326 -13.08 3.48 4.05
C GLU A 326 -13.35 2.22 3.20
N LYS A 327 -14.24 2.34 2.22
CA LYS A 327 -14.74 1.19 1.44
C LYS A 327 -15.29 1.59 0.08
N ILE A 328 -15.34 0.63 -0.83
CA ILE A 328 -16.12 0.69 -2.07
C ILE A 328 -17.30 -0.26 -1.92
N VAL A 329 -18.50 0.28 -2.05
CA VAL A 329 -19.74 -0.49 -1.90
C VAL A 329 -20.11 -1.11 -3.24
N THR A 330 -20.13 -2.44 -3.29
CA THR A 330 -20.71 -3.17 -4.42
C THR A 330 -22.22 -2.95 -4.44
N LEU A 331 -22.72 -2.50 -5.60
CA LEU A 331 -24.14 -2.23 -5.84
C LEU A 331 -24.76 -3.33 -6.71
N ALA A 332 -26.07 -3.19 -6.94
CA ALA A 332 -26.89 -4.15 -7.67
C ALA A 332 -26.94 -5.53 -6.98
N MET A 333 -27.29 -6.57 -7.73
CA MET A 333 -27.46 -7.92 -7.22
C MET A 333 -27.18 -8.89 -8.36
N ARG A 334 -26.53 -10.01 -8.05
CA ARG A 334 -26.49 -11.20 -8.91
C ARG A 334 -27.24 -12.34 -8.23
N GLY A 335 -27.40 -13.48 -8.91
CA GLY A 335 -27.89 -14.71 -8.29
C GLY A 335 -26.98 -15.17 -7.16
N ASP A 336 -27.46 -16.14 -6.39
CA ASP A 336 -26.76 -16.67 -5.23
C ASP A 336 -25.48 -17.42 -5.66
N GLY A 337 -24.31 -17.09 -5.12
CA GLY A 337 -23.05 -17.82 -5.39
C GLY A 337 -22.50 -17.69 -6.82
N ASP A 338 -22.46 -16.48 -7.37
CA ASP A 338 -22.03 -16.18 -8.75
C ASP A 338 -22.92 -16.73 -9.90
N GLU A 339 -24.14 -17.17 -9.55
CA GLU A 339 -25.15 -17.54 -10.55
C GLU A 339 -25.81 -16.29 -11.17
N PRO A 340 -26.35 -16.37 -12.40
CA PRO A 340 -27.19 -15.30 -12.92
C PRO A 340 -28.45 -15.14 -12.05
N MET A 341 -28.91 -13.90 -11.89
CA MET A 341 -30.33 -13.70 -11.54
C MET A 341 -31.10 -14.30 -12.72
N SER A 342 -31.98 -15.28 -12.47
CA SER A 342 -32.78 -16.09 -13.43
C SER A 342 -32.94 -15.50 -14.85
N GLU A 343 -33.07 -16.30 -15.91
CA GLU A 343 -33.24 -15.82 -17.31
C GLU A 343 -34.26 -14.68 -17.54
N SER A 344 -35.31 -14.58 -16.71
CA SER A 344 -36.30 -13.48 -16.76
C SER A 344 -35.93 -12.22 -15.96
N ALA A 345 -34.75 -12.19 -15.31
CA ALA A 345 -34.23 -11.08 -14.54
C ALA A 345 -33.82 -9.96 -15.50
N ASN A 346 -34.79 -9.10 -15.74
CA ASN A 346 -34.74 -8.05 -16.74
C ASN A 346 -34.04 -6.80 -16.19
N ILE A 347 -33.54 -5.93 -17.08
CA ILE A 347 -32.93 -4.63 -16.78
C ILE A 347 -33.76 -3.84 -15.75
N ALA A 348 -35.09 -3.92 -15.85
CA ALA A 348 -36.02 -3.27 -14.92
C ALA A 348 -35.89 -3.72 -13.46
N LEU A 349 -35.56 -4.99 -13.20
CA LEU A 349 -35.34 -5.48 -11.85
C LEU A 349 -34.04 -4.92 -11.26
N LEU A 350 -32.97 -4.88 -12.06
CA LEU A 350 -31.70 -4.28 -11.65
C LEU A 350 -31.79 -2.77 -11.43
N GLN A 351 -32.68 -2.07 -12.16
CA GLN A 351 -32.98 -0.65 -11.91
C GLN A 351 -33.79 -0.41 -10.64
N LYS A 352 -34.64 -1.37 -10.26
CA LYS A 352 -35.47 -1.30 -9.05
C LYS A 352 -34.64 -1.56 -7.78
N ILE A 353 -33.68 -2.48 -7.87
CA ILE A 353 -32.70 -2.79 -6.83
C ILE A 353 -31.77 -1.59 -6.64
#